data_AF-A0A8B6CCS0-F1
#
_entry.id   AF-A0A8B6CCS0-F1
#
_cell.length_a   1.000
_cell.length_b   1.000
_cell.length_c   1.000
_cell.angle_alpha   90.00
_cell.angle_beta   90.00
_cell.angle_gamma   90.00
#
_symmetry.space_group_name_H-M   'P 1'
#
loop_
_entity.id
_entity.type
_entity.pdbx_description
1 polymer ?
#
loop_
_entity_poly.entity_id
_entity_poly.type
_entity_poly.pdbx_seq_one_letter_code
_entity_poly.pdbx_strand_id
1 'polypeptide(L)'
;MLLDKGVDYNKCNNNGWSPIMSACRFGHIEIVSMLLDKGEDFNKCNNNEWSAVNIACSEGHTEIVKMLLDKGVDYNKCNNNGWSPIMSACSVGHTEIVSILLDKGADFDKCNNNGVSPVMTACSRGHTEIVRMLLNKGAN
;
A
#
# COMPACT_ATOMS: atom_id res chain seq x y z
N MET A 1 -27.87 -8.81 -1.54
CA MET A 1 -26.40 -8.68 -1.50
C MET A 1 -25.81 -9.68 -2.50
N LEU A 2 -24.95 -9.28 -3.45
CA LEU A 2 -24.38 -10.18 -4.48
C LEU A 2 -23.45 -11.27 -3.88
N LEU A 3 -23.18 -11.20 -2.58
CA LEU A 3 -22.12 -11.91 -1.87
C LEU A 3 -22.51 -13.31 -1.35
N ASP A 4 -23.77 -13.72 -1.56
CA ASP A 4 -24.30 -15.03 -1.13
C ASP A 4 -24.33 -16.09 -2.24
N LYS A 5 -23.92 -15.75 -3.47
CA LYS A 5 -24.00 -16.65 -4.63
C LYS A 5 -22.62 -16.99 -5.19
N GLY A 6 -21.83 -17.77 -4.45
CA GLY A 6 -20.66 -18.47 -5.00
C GLY A 6 -19.67 -17.60 -5.78
N VAL A 7 -19.57 -16.31 -5.46
CA VAL A 7 -18.62 -15.39 -6.11
C VAL A 7 -17.24 -15.76 -5.59
N ASP A 8 -16.37 -16.21 -6.50
CA ASP A 8 -14.96 -16.40 -6.21
C ASP A 8 -14.30 -15.02 -6.05
N TYR A 9 -14.17 -14.60 -4.79
CA TYR A 9 -13.51 -13.34 -4.41
C TYR A 9 -12.01 -13.36 -4.69
N ASN A 10 -11.41 -14.50 -5.05
CA ASN A 10 -10.02 -14.56 -5.49
C ASN A 10 -9.86 -14.42 -7.01
N LYS A 11 -10.95 -14.28 -7.77
CA LYS A 11 -10.87 -14.17 -9.23
C LYS A 11 -10.39 -12.78 -9.63
N CYS A 12 -9.21 -12.72 -10.23
CA CYS A 12 -8.67 -11.50 -10.81
C CYS A 12 -9.17 -11.25 -12.24
N ASN A 13 -9.17 -9.98 -12.66
CA ASN A 13 -9.34 -9.64 -14.07
C ASN A 13 -8.06 -9.92 -14.88
N ASN A 14 -8.08 -9.66 -16.21
CA ASN A 14 -6.94 -9.93 -17.11
C ASN A 14 -5.65 -9.18 -16.74
N ASN A 15 -5.75 -8.11 -15.94
CA ASN A 15 -4.61 -7.32 -15.47
C ASN A 15 -4.14 -7.78 -14.07
N GLY A 16 -4.69 -8.87 -13.54
CA GLY A 16 -4.37 -9.39 -12.22
C GLY A 16 -5.02 -8.64 -11.06
N TRP A 17 -5.96 -7.71 -11.33
CA TRP A 17 -6.66 -7.00 -10.25
C TRP A 17 -7.68 -7.89 -9.58
N SER A 18 -7.55 -8.05 -8.27
CA SER A 18 -8.54 -8.71 -7.44
C SER A 18 -9.63 -7.73 -6.96
N PRO A 19 -10.74 -8.24 -6.40
CA PRO A 19 -11.76 -7.43 -5.75
C PRO A 19 -11.19 -6.53 -4.64
N ILE A 20 -10.34 -7.05 -3.75
CA ILE A 20 -9.79 -6.21 -2.66
C ILE A 20 -8.91 -5.08 -3.18
N MET A 21 -8.12 -5.31 -4.24
CA MET A 21 -7.32 -4.24 -4.87
C MET A 21 -8.21 -3.13 -5.43
N SER A 22 -9.33 -3.49 -6.05
CA SER A 22 -10.29 -2.53 -6.58
C SER A 22 -10.95 -1.73 -5.45
N ALA A 23 -11.35 -2.39 -4.37
CA ALA A 23 -11.91 -1.74 -3.19
C ALA A 23 -10.90 -0.81 -2.51
N CYS A 24 -9.63 -1.22 -2.41
CA CYS A 24 -8.54 -0.39 -1.91
C CYS A 24 -8.29 0.83 -2.79
N ARG A 25 -8.40 0.69 -4.12
CA ARG A 25 -8.23 1.83 -5.04
C ARG A 25 -9.28 2.91 -4.84
N PHE A 26 -10.54 2.50 -4.70
CA PHE A 26 -11.69 3.40 -4.61
C PHE A 26 -12.09 3.77 -3.18
N GLY A 27 -11.36 3.32 -2.16
CA GLY A 27 -11.62 3.71 -0.77
C GLY A 27 -12.84 3.05 -0.13
N HIS A 28 -13.26 1.87 -0.61
CA HIS A 28 -14.46 1.20 -0.12
C HIS A 28 -14.18 0.38 1.16
N ILE A 29 -14.08 1.08 2.30
CA ILE A 29 -13.71 0.52 3.61
C ILE A 29 -14.54 -0.72 3.98
N GLU A 30 -15.88 -0.63 3.90
CA GLU A 30 -16.77 -1.75 4.27
C GLU A 30 -16.54 -2.99 3.39
N ILE A 31 -16.27 -2.79 2.10
CA ILE A 31 -15.96 -3.87 1.16
C ILE A 31 -14.61 -4.49 1.50
N VAL A 32 -13.58 -3.67 1.79
CA VAL A 32 -12.28 -4.18 2.23
C VAL A 32 -12.43 -5.01 3.50
N SER A 33 -13.15 -4.54 4.51
CA SER A 33 -13.38 -5.27 5.77
C SER A 33 -13.98 -6.64 5.49
N MET A 34 -15.05 -6.65 4.69
CA MET A 34 -15.76 -7.88 4.37
C MET A 34 -14.88 -8.89 3.61
N LEU A 35 -14.07 -8.43 2.65
CA LEU A 35 -13.18 -9.29 1.87
C LEU A 35 -12.05 -9.87 2.74
N LEU A 36 -11.48 -9.06 3.64
CA LEU A 36 -10.48 -9.53 4.61
C LEU A 36 -11.03 -10.59 5.57
N ASP A 37 -12.30 -10.47 5.97
CA ASP A 37 -12.94 -11.46 6.85
C ASP A 37 -13.34 -12.75 6.14
N LYS A 38 -13.57 -12.70 4.82
CA LYS A 38 -13.84 -13.91 3.99
C LYS A 38 -12.58 -14.68 3.58
N GLY A 39 -11.39 -14.23 4.01
CA GLY A 39 -10.13 -14.92 3.76
C GLY A 39 -9.67 -14.84 2.31
N GLU A 40 -9.93 -13.72 1.61
CA GLU A 40 -9.27 -13.44 0.33
C GLU A 40 -7.75 -13.44 0.53
N ASP A 41 -7.00 -13.99 -0.43
CA ASP A 41 -5.53 -13.91 -0.41
C ASP A 41 -5.08 -12.49 -0.77
N PHE A 42 -4.99 -11.64 0.25
CA PHE A 42 -4.61 -10.23 0.15
C PHE A 42 -3.11 -10.00 -0.08
N ASN A 43 -2.29 -11.06 -0.08
CA ASN A 43 -0.86 -10.98 -0.41
C ASN A 43 -0.60 -11.12 -1.93
N LYS A 44 -1.62 -11.44 -2.72
CA LYS A 44 -1.51 -11.41 -4.18
C LYS A 44 -1.26 -10.00 -4.68
N CYS A 45 -0.55 -9.92 -5.80
CA CYS A 45 -0.33 -8.69 -6.55
C CYS A 45 -0.95 -8.77 -7.94
N ASN A 46 -1.24 -7.62 -8.54
CA ASN A 46 -1.62 -7.56 -9.94
C ASN A 46 -0.43 -7.82 -10.87
N ASN A 47 -0.63 -7.79 -12.19
CA ASN A 47 0.43 -8.12 -13.17
C ASN A 47 1.64 -7.16 -13.12
N ASN A 48 1.50 -6.00 -12.46
CA ASN A 48 2.58 -5.03 -12.25
C ASN A 48 3.22 -5.16 -10.85
N GLU A 49 2.92 -6.26 -10.13
CA GLU A 49 3.30 -6.51 -8.74
C GLU A 49 2.76 -5.48 -7.72
N TRP A 50 1.69 -4.75 -8.04
CA TRP A 50 1.03 -3.91 -7.03
C TRP A 50 0.18 -4.76 -6.10
N SER A 51 0.48 -4.68 -4.80
CA SER A 51 -0.34 -5.24 -3.72
C SER A 51 -1.51 -4.32 -3.34
N ALA A 52 -2.48 -4.85 -2.60
CA ALA A 52 -3.58 -4.06 -2.05
C ALA A 52 -3.08 -2.92 -1.14
N VAL A 53 -2.06 -3.17 -0.32
CA VAL A 53 -1.47 -2.16 0.57
C VAL A 53 -0.70 -1.08 -0.20
N ASN A 54 0.03 -1.43 -1.27
CA ASN A 54 0.64 -0.41 -2.14
C ASN A 54 -0.41 0.53 -2.73
N ILE A 55 -1.52 -0.02 -3.20
CA ILE A 55 -2.62 0.74 -3.80
C ILE A 55 -3.23 1.67 -2.75
N ALA A 56 -3.60 1.16 -1.58
CA ALA A 56 -4.18 1.96 -0.50
C ALA A 56 -3.23 3.09 -0.04
N CYS A 57 -1.92 2.80 0.04
CA CYS A 57 -0.91 3.80 0.39
C CYS A 57 -0.74 4.87 -0.69
N SER A 58 -0.85 4.51 -1.98
CA SER A 58 -0.79 5.47 -3.08
C SER A 58 -2.03 6.36 -3.13
N GLU A 59 -3.20 5.79 -2.88
CA GLU A 59 -4.49 6.51 -2.98
C GLU A 59 -4.82 7.30 -1.70
N GLY A 60 -4.13 7.07 -0.59
CA GLY A 60 -4.30 7.87 0.63
C GLY A 60 -5.39 7.37 1.58
N HIS A 61 -5.82 6.11 1.44
CA HIS A 61 -6.91 5.56 2.26
C HIS A 61 -6.38 5.05 3.60
N THR A 62 -6.11 5.96 4.53
CA THR A 62 -5.45 5.65 5.80
C THR A 62 -6.13 4.53 6.59
N GLU A 63 -7.47 4.50 6.66
CA GLU A 63 -8.19 3.46 7.40
C GLU A 63 -8.00 2.08 6.76
N ILE A 64 -8.05 2.01 5.43
CA ILE A 64 -7.79 0.78 4.68
C ILE A 64 -6.34 0.31 4.92
N VAL A 65 -5.38 1.24 4.95
CA VAL A 65 -3.99 0.90 5.28
C VAL A 65 -3.90 0.29 6.67
N LYS A 66 -4.50 0.90 7.71
CA LYS A 66 -4.51 0.35 9.07
C LYS A 66 -5.08 -1.08 9.10
N MET A 67 -6.24 -1.28 8.48
CA MET A 67 -6.88 -2.60 8.39
C MET A 67 -6.00 -3.66 7.72
N LEU A 68 -5.36 -3.33 6.60
CA LEU A 68 -4.47 -4.24 5.88
C LEU A 68 -3.25 -4.61 6.72
N LEU A 69 -2.62 -3.62 7.37
CA LEU A 69 -1.45 -3.85 8.24
C LEU A 69 -1.79 -4.73 9.45
N ASP A 70 -2.99 -4.57 10.02
CA ASP A 70 -3.43 -5.38 11.16
C ASP A 70 -3.77 -6.83 10.76
N LYS A 71 -4.07 -7.09 9.49
CA LYS A 71 -4.19 -8.45 8.94
C LYS A 71 -2.84 -9.08 8.56
N GLY A 72 -1.73 -8.37 8.75
CA GLY A 72 -0.38 -8.92 8.55
C GLY A 72 0.04 -9.04 7.09
N VAL A 73 -0.42 -8.14 6.22
CA VAL A 73 0.05 -8.05 4.82
C VAL A 73 1.56 -7.79 4.78
N ASP A 74 2.25 -8.24 3.71
CA ASP A 74 3.62 -7.82 3.44
C ASP A 74 3.65 -6.35 2.98
N TYR A 75 3.90 -5.45 3.93
CA TYR A 75 4.00 -4.00 3.71
C TYR A 75 5.38 -3.53 3.22
N ASN A 76 6.30 -4.45 2.93
CA ASN A 76 7.60 -4.16 2.32
C ASN A 76 7.71 -4.68 0.88
N LYS A 77 6.68 -5.42 0.40
CA LYS A 77 6.63 -5.90 -0.98
C LYS A 77 6.64 -4.72 -1.95
N CYS A 78 7.62 -4.73 -2.85
CA CYS A 78 7.72 -3.76 -3.93
C CYS A 78 6.95 -4.22 -5.17
N ASN A 79 6.49 -3.26 -5.97
CA ASN A 79 6.00 -3.54 -7.32
C ASN A 79 7.16 -3.77 -8.32
N ASN A 80 6.83 -4.02 -9.60
CA ASN A 80 7.81 -4.32 -10.66
C ASN A 80 8.87 -3.21 -10.84
N ASN A 81 8.55 -1.97 -10.46
CA ASN A 81 9.45 -0.84 -10.56
C ASN A 81 10.29 -0.62 -9.29
N GLY A 82 10.17 -1.50 -8.30
CA GLY A 82 10.84 -1.40 -7.01
C GLY A 82 10.14 -0.47 -6.00
N TRP A 83 8.93 0.02 -6.29
CA TRP A 83 8.24 0.93 -5.37
C TRP A 83 7.60 0.17 -4.22
N SER A 84 8.00 0.48 -2.99
CA SER A 84 7.39 -0.01 -1.75
C SER A 84 6.16 0.81 -1.35
N PRO A 85 5.30 0.33 -0.43
CA PRO A 85 4.13 1.07 0.02
C PRO A 85 4.48 2.43 0.63
N ILE A 86 5.57 2.50 1.40
CA ILE A 86 6.04 3.77 1.99
C ILE A 86 6.51 4.75 0.91
N MET A 87 7.17 4.29 -0.15
CA MET A 87 7.52 5.15 -1.29
C MET A 87 6.27 5.72 -1.98
N SER A 88 5.23 4.91 -2.18
CA SER A 88 3.97 5.37 -2.76
C SER A 88 3.33 6.47 -1.92
N ALA A 89 3.25 6.29 -0.59
CA ALA A 89 2.75 7.31 0.33
C ALA A 89 3.62 8.58 0.32
N CYS A 90 4.95 8.41 0.31
CA CYS A 90 5.90 9.52 0.21
C CYS A 90 5.77 10.30 -1.10
N SER A 91 5.50 9.65 -2.23
CA SER A 91 5.38 10.35 -3.52
C SER A 91 4.14 11.24 -3.57
N VAL A 92 3.05 10.83 -2.93
CA VAL A 92 1.79 11.57 -2.99
C VAL A 92 1.69 12.59 -1.85
N GLY A 93 2.31 12.33 -0.70
CA GLY A 93 2.33 13.26 0.44
C GLY A 93 1.45 12.82 1.61
N HIS A 94 1.10 11.53 1.69
CA HIS A 94 0.20 11.00 2.71
C HIS A 94 0.91 10.81 4.05
N THR A 95 1.11 11.92 4.76
CA THR A 95 1.94 12.01 5.96
C THR A 95 1.50 11.04 7.08
N GLU A 96 0.19 10.89 7.33
CA GLU A 96 -0.31 9.95 8.33
C GLU A 96 0.02 8.49 7.97
N ILE A 97 -0.13 8.11 6.70
CA ILE A 97 0.22 6.76 6.22
C ILE A 97 1.71 6.50 6.37
N VAL A 98 2.56 7.48 6.04
CA VAL A 98 4.01 7.37 6.26
C VAL A 98 4.30 7.13 7.75
N SER A 99 3.66 7.88 8.65
CA SER A 99 3.85 7.68 10.09
C SER A 99 3.52 6.26 10.53
N ILE A 100 2.35 5.76 10.11
CA ILE A 100 1.88 4.41 10.44
C ILE A 100 2.86 3.35 9.94
N LEU A 101 3.34 3.47 8.69
CA LEU A 101 4.28 2.52 8.11
C LEU A 101 5.63 2.56 8.84
N LEU A 102 6.13 3.74 9.19
CA LEU A 102 7.37 3.87 9.98
C LEU A 102 7.24 3.26 11.37
N ASP A 103 6.09 3.40 12.02
CA ASP A 103 5.85 2.84 13.35
C ASP A 103 5.67 1.32 13.31
N LYS A 104 5.18 0.76 12.19
CA LYS A 104 5.17 -0.69 11.92
C LYS A 104 6.54 -1.22 11.45
N GLY A 105 7.55 -0.36 11.31
CA GLY A 105 8.91 -0.76 10.89
C GLY A 105 9.01 -1.10 9.41
N ALA A 106 8.28 -0.40 8.54
CA ALA A 106 8.49 -0.49 7.10
C ALA A 106 9.92 -0.10 6.72
N ASP A 107 10.48 -0.77 5.72
CA ASP A 107 11.80 -0.46 5.18
C ASP A 107 11.74 0.90 4.45
N PHE A 108 12.41 1.89 5.03
CA PHE A 108 12.40 3.28 4.58
C PHE A 108 13.71 3.71 3.89
N ASP A 109 14.68 2.81 3.73
CA ASP A 109 15.96 3.08 3.05
C ASP A 109 16.08 2.34 1.71
N LYS A 110 15.29 1.28 1.50
CA LYS A 110 15.31 0.54 0.24
C LYS A 110 14.91 1.42 -0.96
N CYS A 111 15.82 1.50 -1.93
CA CYS A 111 15.60 2.18 -3.19
C CYS A 111 14.75 1.36 -4.16
N ASN A 112 14.02 2.07 -5.03
CA ASN A 112 13.41 1.47 -6.22
C ASN A 112 14.46 1.12 -7.28
N ASN A 113 14.02 0.56 -8.42
CA ASN A 113 14.93 0.10 -9.49
C ASN A 113 15.75 1.23 -10.13
N ASN A 114 15.38 2.48 -9.92
CA ASN A 114 16.09 3.66 -10.42
C ASN A 114 17.04 4.25 -9.37
N GLY A 115 17.25 3.57 -8.23
CA GLY A 115 18.09 4.07 -7.14
C GLY A 115 17.44 5.20 -6.33
N VAL A 116 16.13 5.42 -6.45
CA VAL A 116 15.42 6.47 -5.70
C VAL A 116 14.91 5.90 -4.38
N SER A 117 15.30 6.50 -3.26
CA SER A 117 14.82 6.13 -1.91
C SER A 117 13.49 6.82 -1.55
N PRO A 118 12.82 6.40 -0.47
CA PRO A 118 11.65 7.11 0.06
C PRO A 118 11.93 8.58 0.39
N VAL A 119 13.08 8.90 0.99
CA VAL A 119 13.43 10.30 1.32
C VAL A 119 13.70 11.12 0.06
N MET A 120 14.41 10.57 -0.95
CA MET A 120 14.58 11.22 -2.24
C MET A 120 13.23 11.50 -2.93
N THR A 121 12.30 10.54 -2.83
CA THR A 121 10.94 10.67 -3.35
C THR A 121 10.23 11.85 -2.70
N ALA A 122 10.17 11.91 -1.37
CA ALA A 122 9.53 13.00 -0.64
C ALA A 122 10.19 14.37 -0.93
N CYS A 123 11.52 14.43 -1.00
CA CYS A 123 12.27 15.62 -1.38
C CYS A 123 11.90 16.11 -2.79
N SER A 124 11.88 15.22 -3.78
CA SER A 124 11.56 15.56 -5.18
C SER A 124 10.13 16.11 -5.36
N ARG A 125 9.23 15.79 -4.43
CA ARG A 125 7.83 16.21 -4.42
C ARG A 125 7.56 17.40 -3.49
N GLY A 126 8.54 17.84 -2.70
CA GLY A 126 8.41 18.97 -1.79
C GLY A 126 7.67 18.67 -0.48
N HIS A 127 7.55 17.40 -0.08
CA HIS A 127 6.80 17.00 1.13
C HIS A 127 7.65 17.14 2.39
N THR A 128 7.88 18.38 2.84
CA THR A 128 8.83 18.72 3.90
C THR A 128 8.59 17.97 5.22
N GLU A 129 7.34 17.73 5.60
CA GLU A 129 7.05 17.02 6.85
C GLU A 129 7.45 15.54 6.78
N ILE A 130 7.15 14.87 5.67
CA ILE A 130 7.59 13.49 5.42
C ILE A 130 9.11 13.41 5.40
N VAL A 131 9.79 14.36 4.77
CA VAL A 131 11.26 14.43 4.78
C VAL A 131 11.78 14.52 6.22
N ARG A 132 11.21 15.40 7.04
CA ARG A 132 11.59 15.53 8.46
C ARG A 132 11.39 14.22 9.21
N MET A 133 10.24 13.56 9.03
CA MET A 133 9.94 12.28 9.68
C MET A 133 10.96 11.19 9.33
N LEU A 134 11.28 11.05 8.04
CA LEU A 134 12.24 10.06 7.55
C LEU A 134 13.66 10.34 8.10
N LEU A 135 14.13 11.59 8.02
CA LEU A 135 15.44 11.98 8.57
C LEU A 135 15.52 11.77 10.08
N ASN A 136 14.45 12.04 10.82
CA ASN A 136 14.39 11.78 12.26
C ASN A 136 14.46 10.29 12.62
N LYS A 137 14.02 9.39 11.72
CA LYS A 137 14.18 7.94 11.84
C LYS A 137 15.56 7.46 11.37
N GLY A 138 16.40 8.34 10.81
CA GLY A 138 17.76 8.05 10.37
C GLY A 138 17.88 7.68 8.89
N ALA A 139 16.89 7.99 8.06
CA ALA A 139 16.95 7.70 6.62
C ALA A 139 18.14 8.39 5.95
N ASN A 140 18.79 7.69 5.01
CA ASN A 140 20.01 8.14 4.32
C ASN A 140 19.91 8.24 2.80
#